data_AF-A0A6N7VUT5-F1
#
_entry.id   AF-A0A6N7VUT5-F1
#
_cell.length_a   1.000
_cell.length_b   1.000
_cell.length_c   1.000
_cell.angle_alpha   90.00
_cell.angle_beta   90.00
_cell.angle_gamma   90.00
#
_symmetry.space_group_name_H-M   'P 1'
#
loop_
_entity.id
_entity.type
_entity.pdbx_description
1 polymer ?
#
loop_
_entity_poly.entity_id
_entity_poly.type
_entity_poly.pdbx_seq_one_letter_code
_entity_poly.pdbx_strand_id
1 'polypeptide(L)'
;MEQYYYAVQNGYSVTEEELKMCMDEQDKIIKSASNFAEFEAYYEESGTTYNEYRQRMKEYSRMQFTIKKLYNVAYEEFRHGNDRIGERTCEDFNEYWTYFLLDVVYPATETYNEETLIPLLDEAEAFYNECLGIGTE
;
A
#
# COMPACT_ATOMS: atom_id res chain seq x y z
N MET A 1 -5.41 3.26 4.13
CA MET A 1 -5.22 2.67 2.78
C MET A 1 -4.77 3.71 1.75
N GLU A 2 -5.04 4.98 2.01
CA GLU A 2 -4.72 6.17 1.23
C GLU A 2 -3.23 6.23 0.87
N GLN A 3 -2.34 5.92 1.83
CA GLN A 3 -0.90 5.83 1.60
C GLN A 3 -0.52 4.87 0.47
N TYR A 4 -1.20 3.72 0.40
CA TYR A 4 -0.95 2.74 -0.67
C TYR A 4 -1.43 3.27 -2.02
N TYR A 5 -2.62 3.86 -2.10
CA TYR A 5 -3.14 4.40 -3.35
C TYR A 5 -2.32 5.57 -3.86
N TYR A 6 -1.95 6.50 -2.97
CA TYR A 6 -1.02 7.58 -3.29
C TYR A 6 0.31 7.03 -3.80
N ALA A 7 0.88 6.03 -3.11
CA ALA A 7 2.12 5.39 -3.53
C ALA A 7 2.00 4.80 -4.94
N VAL A 8 0.91 4.09 -5.25
CA VAL A 8 0.65 3.53 -6.58
C VAL A 8 0.54 4.63 -7.64
N GLN A 9 -0.27 5.65 -7.39
CA GLN A 9 -0.49 6.78 -8.30
C GLN A 9 0.81 7.52 -8.63
N ASN A 10 1.70 7.62 -7.66
CA ASN A 10 2.98 8.32 -7.80
C ASN A 10 4.14 7.39 -8.20
N GLY A 11 3.86 6.17 -8.66
CA GLY A 11 4.87 5.27 -9.22
C GLY A 11 5.76 4.56 -8.20
N TYR A 12 5.36 4.52 -6.93
CA TYR A 12 6.06 3.83 -5.85
C TYR A 12 5.61 2.38 -5.64
N SER A 13 4.79 1.81 -6.54
CA SER A 13 4.42 0.40 -6.49
C SER A 13 5.66 -0.50 -6.49
N VAL A 14 5.64 -1.54 -5.68
CA VAL A 14 6.66 -2.59 -5.76
C VAL A 14 6.41 -3.47 -6.98
N THR A 15 7.48 -3.81 -7.71
CA THR A 15 7.41 -4.77 -8.82
C THR A 15 7.21 -6.20 -8.29
N GLU A 16 6.89 -7.16 -9.17
CA GLU A 16 6.83 -8.58 -8.76
C GLU A 16 8.19 -9.07 -8.25
N GLU A 17 9.29 -8.64 -8.86
CA GLU A 17 10.64 -8.99 -8.45
C GLU A 17 10.97 -8.43 -7.06
N GLU A 18 10.69 -7.15 -6.82
CA GLU A 18 10.87 -6.51 -5.51
C GLU A 18 10.01 -7.21 -4.45
N LEU A 19 8.74 -7.49 -4.76
CA LEU A 19 7.83 -8.20 -3.86
C LEU A 19 8.37 -9.58 -3.50
N LYS A 20 8.81 -10.35 -4.50
CA LYS A 20 9.40 -11.67 -4.27
C LYS A 20 10.63 -11.59 -3.38
N MET A 21 11.55 -10.67 -3.67
CA MET A 21 12.76 -10.48 -2.87
C MET A 21 12.44 -10.14 -1.41
N CYS A 22 11.53 -9.19 -1.18
CA CYS A 22 11.14 -8.81 0.18
C CYS A 22 10.40 -9.94 0.92
N MET A 23 9.57 -10.72 0.22
CA MET A 23 8.91 -11.89 0.81
C MET A 23 9.90 -12.99 1.17
N ASP A 24 10.87 -13.29 0.30
CA ASP A 24 11.92 -14.28 0.54
C ASP A 24 12.78 -13.91 1.75
N GLU A 25 13.10 -12.62 1.90
CA GLU A 25 13.87 -12.11 3.06
C GLU A 25 13.07 -12.24 4.37
N GLN A 26 11.78 -11.87 4.36
CA GLN A 26 10.91 -12.08 5.53
C GLN A 26 10.78 -13.56 5.88
N ASP A 27 10.60 -14.42 4.89
CA ASP A 27 10.52 -15.87 5.07
C ASP A 27 11.78 -16.41 5.72
N LYS A 28 12.96 -15.95 5.30
CA LYS A 28 14.24 -16.34 5.90
C LYS A 28 14.30 -15.96 7.38
N ILE A 29 13.88 -14.73 7.72
CA ILE A 29 13.88 -14.25 9.11
C ILE A 29 12.90 -15.10 9.95
N ILE A 30 11.68 -15.30 9.47
CA ILE A 30 10.64 -16.05 10.18
C ILE A 30 11.05 -17.51 10.38
N LYS A 31 11.55 -18.17 9.32
CA LYS A 31 11.99 -19.57 9.37
C LYS A 31 13.24 -19.76 10.24
N SER A 32 14.03 -18.71 10.45
CA SER A 32 15.19 -18.73 11.35
C SER A 32 14.85 -18.46 12.82
N ALA A 33 13.60 -18.06 13.13
CA ALA A 33 13.19 -17.80 14.50
C ALA A 33 13.20 -19.10 15.32
N SER A 34 13.69 -19.03 16.56
CA SER A 34 13.84 -20.21 17.43
C SER A 34 12.51 -20.91 17.74
N ASN A 35 11.41 -20.18 17.65
CA ASN A 35 10.05 -20.68 17.86
C ASN A 35 9.29 -20.93 16.54
N PHE A 36 9.97 -21.01 15.39
CA PHE A 36 9.31 -21.24 14.11
C PHE A 36 8.48 -22.53 14.10
N ALA A 37 8.97 -23.61 14.74
CA ALA A 37 8.22 -24.86 14.85
C ALA A 37 6.90 -24.72 15.62
N GLU A 38 6.86 -23.89 16.67
CA GLU A 38 5.62 -23.58 17.40
C GLU A 38 4.66 -22.76 16.52
N PHE A 39 5.19 -21.81 15.76
CA PHE A 39 4.40 -21.07 14.78
C PHE A 39 3.80 -21.96 13.69
N GLU A 40 4.59 -22.91 13.17
CA GLU A 40 4.14 -23.86 12.16
C GLU A 40 3.00 -24.74 12.68
N ALA A 41 3.10 -25.22 13.93
CA ALA A 41 2.04 -25.99 14.57
C ALA A 41 0.69 -25.22 14.65
N TYR A 42 0.70 -23.91 14.94
CA TYR A 42 -0.54 -23.10 14.95
C TYR A 42 -1.21 -23.04 13.57
N TYR A 43 -0.43 -23.02 12.49
CA TYR A 43 -1.00 -23.08 11.15
C TYR A 43 -1.62 -24.46 10.88
N GLU A 44 -0.94 -25.53 11.25
CA GLU A 44 -1.46 -26.89 11.09
C GLU A 44 -2.75 -27.12 11.88
N GLU A 45 -2.81 -26.66 13.13
CA GLU A 45 -4.02 -26.70 13.98
C GLU A 45 -5.20 -25.93 13.37
N SER A 46 -4.92 -24.87 12.61
CA SER A 46 -5.94 -24.10 11.88
C SER A 46 -6.24 -24.63 10.47
N GLY A 47 -5.72 -25.80 10.12
CA GLY A 47 -5.99 -26.48 8.84
C GLY A 47 -5.31 -25.83 7.64
N THR A 48 -4.16 -25.18 7.84
CA THR A 48 -3.35 -24.56 6.78
C THR A 48 -1.87 -24.82 7.02
N THR A 49 -1.03 -24.46 6.06
CA THR A 49 0.42 -24.35 6.28
C THR A 49 0.86 -22.89 6.32
N TYR A 50 2.05 -22.63 6.87
CA TYR A 50 2.70 -21.32 6.79
C TYR A 50 2.80 -20.82 5.34
N ASN A 51 3.20 -21.69 4.40
CA ASN A 51 3.38 -21.30 3.00
C ASN A 51 2.03 -20.92 2.33
N GLU A 52 0.96 -21.66 2.59
CA GLU A 52 -0.38 -21.31 2.08
C GLU A 52 -0.89 -20.00 2.67
N TYR A 53 -0.65 -19.77 3.96
CA TYR A 53 -0.93 -18.48 4.58
C TYR A 53 -0.12 -17.36 3.91
N ARG A 54 1.17 -17.56 3.66
CA ARG A 54 2.02 -16.57 2.97
C ARG A 54 1.53 -16.22 1.58
N GLN A 55 1.05 -17.20 0.80
CA GLN A 55 0.46 -16.94 -0.51
C GLN A 55 -0.84 -16.14 -0.41
N ARG A 56 -1.71 -16.46 0.57
CA ARG A 56 -2.92 -15.67 0.83
C ARG A 56 -2.61 -14.22 1.22
N MET A 57 -1.49 -14.01 1.91
CA MET A 57 -1.04 -12.68 2.33
C MET A 57 -0.23 -11.93 1.26
N LYS A 58 -0.06 -12.47 0.04
CA LYS A 58 0.79 -11.86 -1.00
C LYS A 58 0.38 -10.42 -1.31
N GLU A 59 -0.90 -10.17 -1.55
CA GLU A 59 -1.37 -8.82 -1.91
C GLU A 59 -1.33 -7.86 -0.72
N TYR A 60 -1.58 -8.36 0.49
CA TYR A 60 -1.33 -7.57 1.70
C TYR A 60 0.16 -7.20 1.83
N SER A 61 1.07 -8.15 1.59
CA SER A 61 2.51 -7.89 1.55
C SER A 61 2.86 -6.84 0.50
N ARG A 62 2.27 -6.90 -0.71
CA ARG A 62 2.45 -5.86 -1.73
C ARG A 62 2.07 -4.47 -1.23
N MET A 63 0.90 -4.36 -0.59
CA MET A 63 0.45 -3.09 -0.02
C MET A 63 1.45 -2.56 1.01
N GLN A 64 1.85 -3.41 1.97
CA GLN A 64 2.78 -3.03 3.03
C GLN A 64 4.16 -2.63 2.49
N PHE A 65 4.70 -3.36 1.53
CA PHE A 65 6.00 -3.03 0.94
C PHE A 65 5.95 -1.79 0.05
N THR A 66 4.83 -1.53 -0.63
CA THR A 66 4.61 -0.30 -1.39
C THR A 66 4.58 0.92 -0.44
N ILE A 67 3.85 0.83 0.68
CA ILE A 67 3.85 1.89 1.71
C ILE A 67 5.25 2.08 2.29
N LYS A 68 5.96 0.99 2.59
CA LYS A 68 7.35 1.04 3.09
C LYS A 68 8.30 1.69 2.09
N LYS A 69 8.13 1.44 0.78
CA LYS A 69 8.91 2.08 -0.28
C LYS A 69 8.68 3.59 -0.30
N LEU A 70 7.42 4.04 -0.23
CA LEU A 70 7.09 5.46 -0.09
C LEU A 70 7.72 6.08 1.16
N TYR A 71 7.58 5.43 2.32
CA TYR A 71 8.17 5.88 3.58
C TYR A 71 9.69 6.03 3.48
N ASN A 72 10.37 5.05 2.88
CA ASN A 72 11.83 5.09 2.72
C ASN A 72 12.28 6.21 1.78
N VAL A 73 11.54 6.46 0.70
CA VAL A 73 11.82 7.59 -0.21
C VAL A 73 11.68 8.92 0.53
N ALA A 74 10.57 9.12 1.24
CA ALA A 74 10.34 10.31 2.06
C ALA A 74 11.44 10.50 3.12
N TYR A 75 11.89 9.41 3.74
CA TYR A 75 12.99 9.43 4.70
C TYR A 75 14.31 9.88 4.07
N GLU A 76 14.64 9.36 2.88
CA GLU A 76 15.85 9.78 2.17
C GLU A 76 15.75 11.23 1.69
N GLU A 77 14.59 11.71 1.23
CA GLU A 77 14.39 13.11 0.87
C GLU A 77 14.63 14.04 2.06
N PHE A 78 14.04 13.73 3.21
CA PHE A 78 14.25 14.47 4.45
C PHE A 78 15.74 14.51 4.83
N ARG A 79 16.44 13.35 4.78
CA ARG A 79 17.88 13.29 5.08
C ARG A 79 18.75 14.11 4.13
N HIS A 80 18.29 14.37 2.92
CA HIS A 80 18.99 15.23 1.95
C HIS A 80 18.62 16.72 2.08
N GLY A 81 17.86 17.10 3.11
CA GLY A 81 17.51 18.50 3.39
C GLY A 81 16.20 18.96 2.78
N ASN A 82 15.38 18.06 2.22
CA ASN A 82 14.00 18.36 1.84
C ASN A 82 13.10 18.23 3.08
N ASP A 83 13.35 19.05 4.10
CA ASP A 83 12.69 19.01 5.40
C ASP A 83 11.41 19.88 5.49
N ARG A 84 10.96 20.41 4.35
CA ARG A 84 9.81 21.33 4.28
C ARG A 84 8.56 20.68 3.72
N ILE A 85 7.42 20.92 4.36
CA ILE A 85 6.08 20.64 3.83
C ILE A 85 5.30 21.95 3.79
N GLY A 86 4.98 22.41 2.58
CA GLY A 86 4.41 23.74 2.36
C GLY A 86 5.32 24.84 2.93
N GLU A 87 4.77 25.66 3.82
CA GLU A 87 5.53 26.74 4.47
C GLU A 87 6.30 26.29 5.72
N ARG A 88 6.04 25.08 6.23
CA ARG A 88 6.62 24.57 7.49
C ARG A 88 7.95 23.85 7.22
N THR A 89 8.95 24.14 8.06
CA THR A 89 10.18 23.34 8.16
C THR A 89 10.00 22.37 9.33
N CYS A 90 10.23 21.08 9.09
CA CYS A 90 10.04 20.02 10.08
C CYS A 90 11.35 19.76 10.83
N GLU A 91 11.28 19.59 12.15
CA GLU A 91 12.47 19.41 12.99
C GLU A 91 13.02 17.98 12.92
N ASP A 92 12.13 17.00 12.77
CA ASP A 92 12.48 15.60 12.63
C ASP A 92 11.62 14.88 11.58
N PHE A 93 12.03 13.65 11.25
CA PHE A 93 11.36 12.88 10.22
C PHE A 93 9.93 12.46 10.61
N ASN A 94 9.63 12.27 11.90
CA ASN A 94 8.28 11.89 12.30
C ASN A 94 7.31 13.05 12.07
N GLU A 95 7.75 14.27 12.38
CA GLU A 95 7.00 15.48 12.06
C GLU A 95 6.83 15.65 10.54
N TYR A 96 7.93 15.49 9.78
CA TYR A 96 7.90 15.54 8.32
C TYR A 96 6.91 14.53 7.73
N TRP A 97 6.99 13.26 8.14
CA TRP A 97 6.12 12.20 7.68
C TRP A 97 4.65 12.49 8.04
N THR A 98 4.40 13.00 9.24
CA THR A 98 3.04 13.36 9.67
C THR A 98 2.43 14.43 8.76
N TYR A 99 3.16 15.52 8.48
CA TYR A 99 2.66 16.57 7.61
C TYR A 99 2.63 16.18 6.15
N PHE A 100 3.58 15.36 5.69
CA PHE A 100 3.51 14.77 4.36
C PHE A 100 2.21 13.96 4.17
N LEU A 101 1.82 13.17 5.18
CA LEU A 101 0.56 12.44 5.13
C LEU A 101 -0.66 13.37 5.10
N LEU A 102 -0.71 14.34 6.02
CA LEU A 102 -1.87 15.22 6.19
C LEU A 102 -2.05 16.23 5.06
N ASP A 103 -0.97 16.82 4.58
CA ASP A 103 -1.02 17.97 3.67
C ASP A 103 -0.76 17.59 2.21
N VAL A 104 -0.23 16.39 1.95
CA VAL A 104 0.08 15.92 0.59
C VAL A 104 -0.69 14.64 0.25
N VAL A 105 -0.51 13.58 1.04
CA VAL A 105 -1.06 12.25 0.69
C VAL A 105 -2.58 12.21 0.74
N TYR A 106 -3.20 12.57 1.86
CA TYR A 106 -4.65 12.46 2.01
C TYR A 106 -5.41 13.39 1.05
N PRO A 107 -5.04 14.67 0.90
CA PRO A 107 -5.69 15.56 -0.07
C PRO A 107 -5.58 15.03 -1.51
N ALA A 108 -4.40 14.55 -1.92
CA ALA A 108 -4.21 13.99 -3.26
C ALA A 108 -5.12 12.78 -3.52
N THR A 109 -5.33 11.91 -2.52
CA THR A 109 -6.22 10.76 -2.67
C THR A 109 -7.70 11.13 -2.70
N GLU A 110 -8.12 12.16 -1.96
CA GLU A 110 -9.49 12.68 -2.01
C GLU A 110 -9.78 13.28 -3.39
N THR A 111 -8.88 14.14 -3.88
CA THR A 111 -8.99 14.73 -5.22
C THR A 111 -9.04 13.67 -6.32
N TYR A 112 -8.22 12.61 -6.24
CA TYR A 112 -8.29 11.51 -7.20
C TYR A 112 -9.65 10.78 -7.18
N ASN A 113 -10.21 10.54 -6.00
CA ASN A 113 -11.51 9.90 -5.89
C ASN A 113 -12.61 10.76 -6.54
N GLU A 114 -12.61 12.06 -6.28
CA GLU A 114 -13.58 13.01 -6.82
C GLU A 114 -13.44 13.23 -8.32
N GLU A 115 -12.22 13.47 -8.81
CA GLU A 115 -12.00 13.91 -10.19
C GLU A 115 -11.82 12.75 -11.18
N THR A 116 -11.47 11.55 -10.70
CA THR A 116 -11.16 10.40 -11.58
C THR A 116 -12.06 9.19 -11.30
N LEU A 117 -12.11 8.70 -10.05
CA LEU A 117 -12.78 7.44 -9.77
C LEU A 117 -14.31 7.54 -9.90
N ILE A 118 -14.93 8.57 -9.32
CA ILE A 118 -16.39 8.76 -9.40
C ILE A 118 -16.86 8.88 -10.86
N PRO A 119 -16.28 9.75 -11.71
CA PRO A 119 -16.67 9.83 -13.11
C PRO A 119 -16.55 8.51 -13.90
N LEU A 120 -15.49 7.73 -13.65
CA LEU A 120 -15.30 6.43 -14.31
C LEU A 120 -16.33 5.40 -13.86
N LEU A 121 -16.76 5.44 -12.60
CA LEU A 121 -17.83 4.59 -12.09
C LEU A 121 -19.17 4.98 -12.69
N ASP A 122 -19.47 6.28 -12.77
CA ASP A 122 -20.70 6.79 -13.41
C ASP A 122 -20.76 6.40 -14.90
N GLU A 123 -19.64 6.50 -15.62
CA GLU A 123 -19.53 6.07 -17.02
C GLU A 123 -19.75 4.56 -17.17
N ALA A 124 -19.12 3.76 -16.30
CA ALA A 124 -19.28 2.31 -16.32
C ALA A 124 -20.74 1.90 -16.00
N GLU A 125 -21.38 2.54 -15.02
CA GLU A 125 -22.78 2.30 -14.68
C GLU A 125 -23.72 2.67 -15.84
N ALA A 126 -23.51 3.82 -16.47
CA ALA A 126 -24.27 4.22 -17.65
C ALA A 126 -24.15 3.19 -18.78
N PHE A 127 -22.92 2.74 -19.06
CA PHE A 127 -22.67 1.70 -20.07
C PHE A 127 -23.38 0.37 -19.74
N TYR A 128 -23.34 -0.06 -18.48
CA TYR A 128 -24.04 -1.28 -18.05
C TYR A 128 -25.57 -1.15 -18.17
N ASN A 129 -26.14 -0.01 -17.78
CA ASN A 129 -27.58 0.23 -17.87
C ASN A 129 -28.06 0.27 -19.33
N GLU A 130 -27.27 0.86 -20.23
CA GLU A 130 -27.53 0.83 -21.68
C GLU A 130 -27.45 -0.59 -22.25
N CYS A 131 -26.43 -1.37 -21.86
CA CYS A 131 -26.26 -2.74 -22.35
C CYS A 131 -27.35 -3.71 -21.85
N LEU A 132 -27.87 -3.50 -20.65
CA LEU A 132 -28.91 -4.34 -20.04
C LEU A 132 -30.33 -3.92 -20.44
N GLY A 133 -30.48 -2.85 -21.22
CA GLY A 133 -31.79 -2.35 -21.66
C GLY A 133 -32.66 -1.85 -20.51
N ILE A 134 -32.05 -1.53 -19.36
CA ILE A 134 -32.75 -0.91 -18.22
C ILE A 134 -32.81 0.60 -18.51
N GLY A 135 -33.44 0.96 -19.62
CA GLY A 135 -33.80 2.34 -19.89
C GLY A 135 -34.91 2.72 -18.92
N THR A 136 -34.64 3.68 -18.05
CA THR A 136 -35.68 4.37 -17.28
C THR A 136 -36.69 4.99 -18.25
N GLU A 137 -37.93 4.50 -18.22
CA GLU A 137 -39.11 5.26 -18.68
C GLU A 137 -39.30 6.52 -17.83
#